data_AF-A0A6I4MW76-F1
#
_entry.id   AF-A0A6I4MW76-F1
#
_cell.length_a   1.000
_cell.length_b   1.000
_cell.length_c   1.000
_cell.angle_alpha   90.00
_cell.angle_beta   90.00
_cell.angle_gamma   90.00
#
_symmetry.space_group_name_H-M   'P 1'
#
loop_
_entity.id
_entity.type
_entity.pdbx_description
1 polymer ?
#
loop_
_entity_poly.entity_id
_entity_poly.type
_entity_poly.pdbx_seq_one_letter_code
_entity_poly.pdbx_strand_id
1 'polypeptide(L)'
;MPSHIDTILAQAAMDDVFTDADLDDLKQEIVRDVTQNLMFGAAPGPAGQMPTVHEQATLHLDAVSAQVLHHPEAAGHLSQLASRGPDNPDGALYFACLLSLAGCCEGAQFWWQFSAGAGNAVAAQCLSLYHRSRGEVRDATFWAEQAITLAEPPAPRSPHQRRPVAPRAARLPRRLHEAVRRLKVDTVEDFGMGKVPYPDSHLVDQAVEELANAS
;
A
#
# COMPACT_ATOMS: atom_id res chain seq x y z
N MET A 1 19.86 41.22 -24.25
CA MET A 1 20.32 39.81 -24.15
C MET A 1 19.23 39.05 -23.42
N PRO A 2 18.51 38.12 -24.06
CA PRO A 2 17.50 37.32 -23.36
C PRO A 2 18.20 36.50 -22.27
N SER A 3 17.53 36.37 -21.13
CA SER A 3 18.12 35.75 -19.94
C SER A 3 18.25 34.24 -20.15
N HIS A 4 19.25 33.62 -19.52
CA HIS A 4 19.47 32.16 -19.57
C HIS A 4 18.22 31.34 -19.17
N ILE A 5 17.31 31.95 -18.42
CA ILE A 5 16.02 31.38 -18.03
C ILE A 5 15.06 31.32 -19.23
N ASP A 6 15.00 32.37 -20.05
CA ASP A 6 14.16 32.41 -21.26
C ASP A 6 14.58 31.32 -22.26
N THR A 7 15.89 31.06 -22.36
CA THR A 7 16.43 29.99 -23.21
C THR A 7 16.02 28.61 -22.70
N ILE A 8 16.07 28.36 -21.39
CA ILE A 8 15.64 27.08 -20.81
C ILE A 8 14.13 26.88 -20.96
N LEU A 9 13.33 27.94 -20.78
CA LEU A 9 11.87 27.86 -20.96
C LEU A 9 11.49 27.63 -22.43
N ALA A 10 12.19 28.23 -23.39
CA ALA A 10 11.99 27.97 -24.81
C ALA A 10 12.39 26.54 -25.22
N GLN A 11 13.35 25.93 -24.52
CA GLN A 11 13.82 24.57 -24.78
C GLN A 11 12.98 23.49 -24.08
N ALA A 12 12.21 23.87 -23.05
CA ALA A 12 11.23 23.04 -22.36
C ALA A 12 9.80 23.23 -22.88
N ALA A 13 9.58 24.21 -23.77
CA ALA A 13 8.33 24.35 -24.49
C ALA A 13 8.18 23.14 -25.42
N MET A 14 7.35 22.18 -25.01
CA MET A 14 6.90 21.15 -25.93
C MET A 14 6.14 21.83 -27.05
N ASP A 15 6.41 21.44 -28.30
CA ASP A 15 5.53 21.76 -29.42
C ASP A 15 4.11 21.38 -29.00
N ASP A 16 3.16 22.28 -29.26
CA ASP A 16 1.77 22.17 -28.83
C ASP A 16 1.27 20.74 -29.04
N VAL A 17 1.16 20.00 -27.93
CA VAL A 17 0.89 18.56 -27.94
C VAL A 17 -0.50 18.27 -28.48
N PHE A 18 -1.34 19.30 -28.61
CA PHE A 18 -2.65 19.27 -29.22
C PHE A 18 -2.67 20.18 -30.43
N THR A 19 -2.92 19.62 -31.61
CA THR A 19 -3.16 20.42 -32.80
C THR A 19 -4.53 21.10 -32.71
N ASP A 20 -4.73 22.19 -33.47
CA ASP A 20 -6.05 22.82 -33.59
C ASP A 20 -7.15 21.83 -34.01
N ALA A 21 -6.78 20.79 -34.76
CA ALA A 21 -7.69 19.70 -35.14
C ALA A 21 -8.10 18.84 -33.94
N ASP A 22 -7.15 18.49 -33.06
CA ASP A 22 -7.46 17.74 -31.82
C ASP A 22 -8.36 18.57 -30.89
N LEU A 23 -8.13 19.88 -30.84
CA LEU A 23 -8.93 20.79 -30.04
C LEU A 23 -10.36 20.92 -30.60
N ASP A 24 -10.52 20.94 -31.92
CA ASP A 24 -11.84 20.95 -32.55
C ASP A 24 -12.57 19.61 -32.40
N ASP A 25 -11.88 18.47 -32.48
CA ASP A 25 -12.46 17.15 -32.18
C ASP A 25 -12.95 17.06 -30.73
N LEU A 26 -12.16 17.57 -29.77
CA LEU A 26 -12.56 17.68 -28.36
C LEU A 26 -13.79 18.59 -28.17
N LYS A 27 -13.85 19.73 -28.87
CA LYS A 27 -15.03 20.61 -28.82
C LYS A 27 -16.26 19.92 -29.40
N GLN A 28 -16.13 19.20 -30.51
CA GLN A 28 -17.24 18.46 -31.13
C GLN A 28 -17.73 17.35 -30.21
N GLU A 29 -16.82 16.68 -29.50
CA GLU A 29 -17.17 15.66 -28.51
C GLU A 29 -17.94 16.27 -27.32
N ILE A 30 -17.48 17.42 -26.79
CA ILE A 30 -18.18 18.14 -25.72
C ILE A 30 -19.57 18.61 -26.19
N VAL A 31 -19.69 19.17 -27.40
CA VAL A 31 -20.97 19.61 -27.96
C VAL A 31 -21.93 18.43 -28.10
N ARG A 32 -21.45 17.28 -28.59
CA ARG A 32 -22.25 16.06 -28.70
C ARG A 32 -22.76 15.60 -27.33
N ASP A 33 -21.89 15.55 -26.34
CA ASP A 33 -22.21 15.05 -25.00
C ASP A 33 -23.16 15.99 -24.24
N VAL A 34 -22.94 17.31 -24.35
CA VAL A 34 -23.86 18.34 -23.82
C VAL A 34 -25.21 18.26 -24.51
N THR A 35 -25.24 18.09 -25.84
CA THR A 35 -26.50 17.97 -26.59
C THR A 35 -27.24 16.69 -26.21
N GLN A 36 -26.53 15.56 -26.02
CA GLN A 36 -27.12 14.31 -25.55
C GLN A 36 -27.69 14.44 -24.14
N ASN A 37 -26.96 15.07 -23.21
CA ASN A 37 -27.44 15.32 -21.85
C ASN A 37 -28.65 16.25 -21.80
N LEU A 38 -28.71 17.26 -22.68
CA LEU A 38 -29.87 18.15 -22.81
C LEU A 38 -31.09 17.45 -23.43
N MET A 39 -30.87 16.55 -24.39
CA MET A 39 -31.94 15.82 -25.10
C MET A 39 -32.51 14.65 -24.30
N PHE A 40 -31.67 13.92 -23.55
CA PHE A 40 -32.02 12.64 -22.91
C PHE A 40 -31.90 12.64 -21.38
N GLY A 41 -31.53 13.78 -20.78
CA GLY A 41 -31.14 13.86 -19.37
C GLY A 41 -29.73 13.29 -19.16
N ALA A 42 -29.12 13.59 -18.00
CA ALA A 42 -27.82 13.02 -17.65
C ALA A 42 -27.94 11.49 -17.66
N ALA A 43 -27.30 10.82 -18.62
CA ALA A 43 -27.07 9.39 -18.49
C ALA A 43 -26.35 9.19 -17.15
N PRO A 44 -26.72 8.18 -16.33
CA PRO A 44 -25.91 7.86 -15.17
C PRO A 44 -24.51 7.59 -15.70
N GLY A 45 -23.58 8.53 -15.43
CA GLY A 45 -22.18 8.38 -15.81
C GLY A 45 -21.69 7.01 -15.31
N PRO A 46 -20.75 6.36 -16.01
CA PRO A 46 -20.29 5.04 -15.62
C PRO A 46 -20.05 5.03 -14.12
N ALA A 47 -20.85 4.23 -13.39
CA ALA A 47 -20.80 4.11 -11.94
C ALA A 47 -19.53 3.33 -11.54
N GLY A 48 -18.38 3.90 -11.91
CA GLY A 48 -17.05 3.36 -11.75
C GLY A 48 -16.14 4.56 -11.56
N GLN A 49 -16.30 5.23 -10.43
CA GLN A 49 -15.35 6.22 -9.96
C GLN A 49 -13.98 5.52 -9.92
N MET A 50 -13.09 5.89 -10.84
CA MET A 50 -11.76 5.27 -10.89
C MET A 50 -11.08 5.57 -9.55
N PRO A 51 -10.54 4.56 -8.86
CA PRO A 51 -9.96 4.78 -7.55
C PRO A 51 -8.81 5.77 -7.66
N THR A 52 -8.80 6.76 -6.77
CA THR A 52 -7.72 7.76 -6.68
C THR A 52 -6.37 7.08 -6.44
N VAL A 53 -5.27 7.79 -6.70
CA VAL A 53 -3.92 7.26 -6.42
C VAL A 53 -3.71 6.85 -4.96
N HIS A 54 -4.41 7.50 -4.02
CA HIS A 54 -4.37 7.16 -2.58
C HIS A 54 -5.19 5.90 -2.27
N GLU A 55 -6.37 5.77 -2.89
CA GLU A 55 -7.20 4.56 -2.78
C GLU A 55 -6.51 3.35 -3.41
N GLN A 56 -5.87 3.53 -4.56
CA GLN A 56 -5.05 2.50 -5.20
C GLN A 56 -3.89 2.05 -4.30
N ALA A 57 -3.22 3.00 -3.63
CA ALA A 57 -2.14 2.67 -2.69
C ALA A 57 -2.67 1.88 -1.49
N THR A 58 -3.85 2.23 -0.96
CA THR A 58 -4.51 1.48 0.12
C THR A 58 -4.85 0.06 -0.32
N LEU A 59 -5.50 -0.10 -1.48
CA LEU A 59 -5.84 -1.41 -2.03
C LEU A 59 -4.61 -2.28 -2.28
N HIS A 60 -3.51 -1.67 -2.72
CA HIS A 60 -2.25 -2.37 -2.93
C HIS A 60 -1.61 -2.79 -1.60
N LEU A 61 -1.63 -1.91 -0.59
CA LEU A 61 -1.13 -2.23 0.75
C LEU A 61 -1.89 -3.42 1.36
N ASP A 62 -3.22 -3.41 1.26
CA ASP A 62 -4.07 -4.51 1.72
C ASP A 62 -3.72 -5.83 0.99
N ALA A 63 -3.56 -5.76 -0.32
CA ALA A 63 -3.23 -6.93 -1.13
C ALA A 63 -1.85 -7.52 -0.81
N VAL A 64 -0.84 -6.69 -0.58
CA VAL A 64 0.50 -7.14 -0.16
C VAL A 64 0.45 -7.70 1.26
N SER A 65 -0.23 -7.02 2.19
CA SER A 65 -0.38 -7.46 3.57
C SER A 65 -1.02 -8.84 3.66
N ALA A 66 -2.08 -9.08 2.87
CA ALA A 66 -2.72 -10.38 2.81
C ALA A 66 -1.84 -11.46 2.15
N GLN A 67 -1.11 -11.13 1.09
CA GLN A 67 -0.16 -12.06 0.48
C GLN A 67 0.91 -12.52 1.47
N VAL A 68 1.46 -11.59 2.25
CA VAL A 68 2.41 -11.90 3.32
C VAL A 68 1.77 -12.84 4.34
N LEU A 69 0.55 -12.55 4.82
CA LEU A 69 -0.12 -13.39 5.80
C LEU A 69 -0.49 -14.79 5.29
N HIS A 70 -0.70 -14.99 3.99
CA HIS A 70 -0.92 -16.31 3.41
C HIS A 70 0.36 -17.17 3.29
N HIS A 71 1.53 -16.63 3.64
CA HIS A 71 2.75 -17.44 3.65
C HIS A 71 2.67 -18.49 4.78
N PRO A 72 3.00 -19.77 4.53
CA PRO A 72 2.81 -20.85 5.51
C PRO A 72 3.63 -20.64 6.80
N GLU A 73 4.68 -19.84 6.74
CA GLU A 73 5.52 -19.52 7.90
C GLU A 73 4.94 -18.42 8.80
N ALA A 74 3.90 -17.70 8.36
CA ALA A 74 3.36 -16.55 9.07
C ALA A 74 2.98 -16.87 10.53
N ALA A 75 2.26 -17.98 10.74
CA ALA A 75 1.85 -18.43 12.05
C ALA A 75 3.04 -18.75 12.98
N GLY A 76 4.08 -19.37 12.44
CA GLY A 76 5.30 -19.70 13.18
C GLY A 76 6.07 -18.46 13.62
N HIS A 77 6.24 -17.50 12.71
CA HIS A 77 6.94 -16.24 13.00
C HIS A 77 6.17 -15.35 14.00
N LEU A 78 4.84 -15.28 13.89
CA LEU A 78 3.98 -14.61 14.87
C LEU A 78 4.10 -15.25 16.27
N SER A 79 4.12 -16.58 16.34
CA SER A 79 4.31 -17.31 17.60
C SER A 79 5.67 -17.02 18.24
N GLN A 80 6.72 -16.97 17.43
CA GLN A 80 8.06 -16.64 17.90
C GLN A 80 8.14 -15.21 18.42
N LEU A 81 7.52 -14.24 17.72
CA LEU A 81 7.47 -12.84 18.15
C LEU A 81 6.77 -12.70 19.52
N ALA A 82 5.62 -13.37 19.72
CA ALA A 82 4.91 -13.34 21.00
C ALA A 82 5.68 -14.03 22.15
N SER A 83 6.46 -15.07 21.84
CA SER A 83 7.15 -15.88 22.86
C SER A 83 8.54 -15.35 23.23
N ARG A 84 9.27 -14.79 22.26
CA ARG A 84 10.68 -14.37 22.41
C ARG A 84 10.86 -12.85 22.46
N GLY A 85 9.82 -12.08 22.15
CA GLY A 85 9.90 -10.63 22.10
C GLY A 85 10.36 -10.10 20.72
N PRO A 86 10.66 -8.79 20.61
CA PRO A 86 10.83 -8.09 19.34
C PRO A 86 12.03 -8.53 18.49
N ASP A 87 12.86 -9.47 18.93
CA ASP A 87 14.10 -9.88 18.24
C ASP A 87 13.89 -10.65 16.92
N ASN A 88 12.63 -10.81 16.47
CA ASN A 88 12.29 -11.45 15.21
C ASN A 88 11.76 -10.43 14.17
N PRO A 89 12.61 -9.97 13.22
CA PRO A 89 12.19 -9.00 12.20
C PRO A 89 11.19 -9.57 11.18
N ASP A 90 11.20 -10.88 10.95
CA ASP A 90 10.21 -11.54 10.08
C ASP A 90 8.86 -11.58 10.78
N GLY A 91 8.83 -11.96 12.07
CA GLY A 91 7.64 -11.88 12.92
C GLY A 91 7.03 -10.49 12.95
N ALA A 92 7.86 -9.44 13.04
CA ALA A 92 7.42 -8.06 13.00
C ALA A 92 6.71 -7.69 11.68
N LEU A 93 7.19 -8.18 10.53
CA LEU A 93 6.52 -7.98 9.24
C LEU A 93 5.11 -8.58 9.24
N TYR A 94 4.98 -9.86 9.62
CA TYR A 94 3.67 -10.53 9.66
C TYR A 94 2.72 -9.83 10.62
N PHE A 95 3.21 -9.42 11.78
CA PHE A 95 2.40 -8.71 12.77
C PHE A 95 1.94 -7.34 12.26
N ALA A 96 2.83 -6.58 11.61
CA ALA A 96 2.48 -5.32 10.98
C ALA A 96 1.38 -5.47 9.92
N CYS A 97 1.48 -6.48 9.05
CA CYS A 97 0.46 -6.78 8.04
C CYS A 97 -0.90 -7.14 8.67
N LEU A 98 -0.89 -7.87 9.79
CA LEU A 98 -2.09 -8.18 10.56
C LEU A 98 -2.73 -6.92 11.17
N LEU A 99 -1.92 -6.05 11.76
CA LEU A 99 -2.37 -4.76 12.30
C LEU A 99 -2.96 -3.85 11.22
N SER A 100 -2.31 -3.79 10.05
CA SER A 100 -2.76 -2.98 8.90
C SER A 100 -4.17 -3.37 8.47
N LEU A 101 -4.40 -4.65 8.20
CA LEU A 101 -5.71 -5.15 7.76
C LEU A 101 -6.78 -5.06 8.86
N ALA A 102 -6.39 -5.00 10.13
CA ALA A 102 -7.30 -4.75 11.25
C ALA A 102 -7.63 -3.25 11.47
N GLY A 103 -6.97 -2.35 10.73
CA GLY A 103 -7.13 -0.91 10.83
C GLY A 103 -6.28 -0.25 11.92
N CYS A 104 -5.30 -0.96 12.48
CA CYS A 104 -4.36 -0.45 13.48
C CYS A 104 -3.10 0.12 12.80
N CYS A 105 -3.27 1.13 11.95
CA CYS A 105 -2.24 1.60 11.02
C CYS A 105 -0.99 2.19 11.70
N GLU A 106 -1.14 2.88 12.82
CA GLU A 106 -0.01 3.46 13.56
C GLU A 106 0.89 2.36 14.17
N GLY A 107 0.28 1.32 14.72
CA GLY A 107 0.99 0.14 15.19
C GLY A 107 1.66 -0.61 14.04
N ALA A 108 0.97 -0.76 12.90
CA ALA A 108 1.56 -1.38 11.71
C ALA A 108 2.80 -0.63 11.22
N GLN A 109 2.76 0.71 11.21
CA GLN A 109 3.89 1.56 10.84
C GLN A 109 5.13 1.27 11.70
N PHE A 110 4.97 1.19 13.02
CA PHE A 110 6.07 0.86 13.93
C PHE A 110 6.74 -0.47 13.57
N TRP A 111 5.94 -1.52 13.43
CA TRP A 111 6.45 -2.86 13.19
C TRP A 111 7.04 -3.03 11.77
N TRP A 112 6.51 -2.33 10.77
CA TRP A 112 7.17 -2.26 9.47
C TRP A 112 8.49 -1.50 9.53
N GLN A 113 8.59 -0.40 10.28
CA GLN A 113 9.86 0.32 10.43
C GLN A 113 10.91 -0.54 11.14
N PHE A 114 10.51 -1.28 12.18
CA PHE A 114 11.38 -2.25 12.85
C PHE A 114 11.91 -3.31 11.87
N SER A 115 11.01 -3.96 11.12
CA SER A 115 11.38 -5.00 10.16
C SER A 115 12.22 -4.47 8.99
N ALA A 116 11.87 -3.28 8.47
CA ALA A 116 12.63 -2.61 7.41
C ALA A 116 14.03 -2.19 7.87
N GLY A 117 14.16 -1.72 9.12
CA GLY A 117 15.44 -1.41 9.75
C GLY A 117 16.35 -2.64 9.91
N ALA A 118 15.76 -3.82 10.01
CA ALA A 118 16.46 -5.10 9.99
C ALA A 118 16.74 -5.64 8.57
N GLY A 119 16.43 -4.87 7.51
CA GLY A 119 16.73 -5.20 6.12
C GLY A 119 15.59 -5.85 5.33
N ASN A 120 14.36 -5.88 5.86
CA ASN A 120 13.24 -6.49 5.15
C ASN A 120 12.69 -5.56 4.04
N ALA A 121 12.92 -5.95 2.77
CA ALA A 121 12.48 -5.18 1.61
C ALA A 121 10.94 -5.07 1.49
N VAL A 122 10.20 -6.10 1.91
CA VAL A 122 8.72 -6.11 1.86
C VAL A 122 8.15 -5.14 2.89
N ALA A 123 8.76 -5.04 4.08
CA ALA A 123 8.38 -4.04 5.07
C ALA A 123 8.59 -2.61 4.56
N ALA A 124 9.71 -2.34 3.88
CA ALA A 124 9.96 -1.06 3.23
C ALA A 124 8.95 -0.76 2.10
N GLN A 125 8.57 -1.77 1.32
CA GLN A 125 7.50 -1.64 0.31
C GLN A 125 6.16 -1.27 0.94
N CYS A 126 5.81 -1.91 2.06
CA CYS A 126 4.57 -1.62 2.80
C CYS A 126 4.57 -0.17 3.33
N LEU A 127 5.69 0.31 3.87
CA LEU A 127 5.82 1.71 4.32
C LEU A 127 5.66 2.70 3.17
N SER A 128 6.23 2.42 2.01
CA SER A 128 6.05 3.26 0.83
C SER A 128 4.57 3.38 0.43
N LEU A 129 3.84 2.26 0.41
CA LEU A 129 2.42 2.23 0.10
C LEU A 129 1.57 2.93 1.17
N TYR A 130 1.92 2.77 2.44
CA TYR A 130 1.29 3.44 3.58
C TYR A 130 1.44 4.97 3.50
N HIS A 131 2.64 5.48 3.27
CA HIS A 131 2.84 6.92 3.11
C HIS A 131 2.16 7.45 1.84
N ARG A 132 2.15 6.67 0.76
CA ARG A 132 1.45 7.04 -0.48
C ARG A 132 -0.07 7.11 -0.31
N SER A 133 -0.69 6.23 0.48
CA SER A 133 -2.13 6.31 0.75
C SER A 133 -2.51 7.54 1.58
N ARG A 134 -1.56 8.10 2.33
CA ARG A 134 -1.71 9.33 3.13
C ARG A 134 -1.30 10.61 2.37
N GLY A 135 -0.75 10.48 1.17
CA GLY A 135 -0.22 11.61 0.39
C GLY A 135 1.11 12.16 0.88
N GLU A 136 1.82 11.40 1.72
CA GLU A 136 3.13 11.75 2.26
C GLU A 136 4.22 11.39 1.24
N VAL A 137 4.32 12.18 0.17
CA VAL A 137 5.15 11.86 -1.02
C VAL A 137 6.62 11.66 -0.69
N ARG A 138 7.19 12.47 0.20
CA ARG A 138 8.62 12.39 0.55
C ARG A 138 8.97 11.07 1.21
N ASP A 139 8.19 10.67 2.21
CA ASP A 139 8.40 9.42 2.93
C ASP A 139 8.09 8.22 2.03
N ALA A 140 7.06 8.33 1.18
CA ALA A 140 6.72 7.29 0.21
C ALA A 140 7.87 7.00 -0.75
N THR A 141 8.55 8.04 -1.26
CA THR A 141 9.71 7.90 -2.14
C THR A 141 10.91 7.33 -1.40
N PHE A 142 11.23 7.85 -0.21
CA PHE A 142 12.34 7.35 0.62
C PHE A 142 12.22 5.84 0.87
N TRP A 143 11.05 5.38 1.30
CA TRP A 143 10.83 3.96 1.56
C TRP A 143 10.77 3.11 0.27
N ALA A 144 10.35 3.67 -0.86
CA ALA A 144 10.41 2.98 -2.15
C ALA A 144 11.86 2.72 -2.57
N GLU A 145 12.73 3.72 -2.44
CA GLU A 145 14.16 3.60 -2.72
C GLU A 145 14.83 2.60 -1.78
N GLN A 146 14.47 2.63 -0.50
CA GLN A 146 14.95 1.66 0.48
C GLN A 146 14.49 0.23 0.12
N ALA A 147 13.23 0.04 -0.28
CA ALA A 147 12.71 -1.26 -0.70
C ALA A 147 13.47 -1.81 -1.91
N ILE A 148 13.80 -0.95 -2.89
CA ILE A 148 14.61 -1.33 -4.05
C ILE A 148 16.04 -1.69 -3.65
N THR A 149 16.64 -0.93 -2.74
CA THR A 149 18.01 -1.16 -2.26
C THR A 149 18.14 -2.45 -1.46
N LEU A 150 17.11 -2.78 -0.66
CA LEU A 150 17.05 -4.00 0.14
C LEU A 150 16.64 -5.23 -0.68
N ALA A 151 15.91 -5.04 -1.77
CA ALA A 151 15.57 -6.14 -2.66
C ALA A 151 16.84 -6.63 -3.36
N GLU A 152 17.21 -7.89 -3.13
CA GLU A 152 18.26 -8.54 -3.91
C GLU A 152 17.97 -8.38 -5.41
N PRO A 153 18.97 -8.07 -6.26
CA PRO A 153 18.74 -7.94 -7.69
C PRO A 153 18.03 -9.21 -8.19
N PRO A 154 16.84 -9.07 -8.81
CA PRO A 154 16.05 -10.23 -9.17
C PRO A 154 16.86 -11.09 -10.13
N ALA A 155 16.93 -12.39 -9.86
CA ALA A 155 17.29 -13.36 -10.88
C ALA A 155 16.48 -13.06 -12.17
N PRO A 156 17.06 -13.23 -13.37
CA PRO A 156 16.42 -12.83 -14.62
C PRO A 156 15.00 -13.41 -14.71
N ARG A 157 14.01 -12.52 -14.60
CA ARG A 157 12.59 -12.90 -14.57
C ARG A 157 12.20 -13.40 -15.95
N SER A 158 11.62 -14.60 -16.02
CA SER A 158 11.04 -15.11 -17.26
C SER A 158 9.87 -14.20 -17.68
N PRO A 159 9.72 -13.84 -18.97
CA PRO A 159 8.70 -12.91 -19.47
C PRO A 159 7.23 -13.36 -19.28
N HIS A 160 6.99 -14.46 -18.56
CA HIS A 160 5.67 -15.05 -18.31
C HIS A 160 5.31 -15.13 -16.82
N GLN A 161 6.09 -14.50 -15.93
CA GLN A 161 5.67 -14.30 -14.54
C GLN A 161 4.45 -13.35 -14.55
N ARG A 162 3.26 -13.93 -14.65
CA ARG A 162 2.00 -13.19 -14.53
C ARG A 162 2.07 -12.44 -13.21
N ARG A 163 1.99 -11.12 -13.29
CA ARG A 163 1.75 -10.28 -12.11
C ARG A 163 0.49 -10.83 -11.46
N PRO A 164 0.54 -11.36 -10.23
CA PRO A 164 -0.65 -11.90 -9.59
C PRO A 164 -1.71 -10.79 -9.61
N VAL A 165 -2.88 -11.11 -10.15
CA VAL A 165 -4.05 -10.24 -10.01
C VAL A 165 -4.27 -10.14 -8.51
N ALA A 166 -4.12 -8.93 -7.96
CA ALA A 166 -4.29 -8.70 -6.54
C ALA A 166 -5.60 -9.35 -6.08
N PRO A 167 -5.58 -10.29 -5.13
CA PRO A 167 -6.81 -10.88 -4.64
C PRO A 167 -7.70 -9.74 -4.16
N ARG A 168 -8.96 -9.79 -4.59
CA ARG A 168 -10.01 -8.83 -4.25
C ARG A 168 -10.01 -8.70 -2.72
N ALA A 169 -9.57 -7.55 -2.22
CA ALA A 169 -9.40 -7.19 -0.80
C ALA A 169 -9.58 -8.40 0.13
N ALA A 170 -8.49 -9.11 0.40
CA ALA A 170 -8.50 -10.22 1.35
C ALA A 170 -8.80 -9.63 2.73
N ARG A 171 -10.10 -9.56 3.03
CA ARG A 171 -10.62 -9.13 4.33
C ARG A 171 -10.14 -10.14 5.34
N LEU A 172 -9.50 -9.68 6.40
CA LEU A 172 -9.23 -10.54 7.55
C LEU A 172 -10.55 -11.18 8.02
N PRO A 173 -10.53 -12.47 8.41
CA PRO A 173 -11.68 -13.05 9.06
C PRO A 173 -11.99 -12.23 10.32
N ARG A 174 -13.29 -11.99 10.55
CA ARG A 174 -13.79 -11.11 11.62
C ARG A 174 -13.17 -11.41 12.99
N ARG A 175 -12.87 -12.68 13.24
CA ARG A 175 -12.21 -13.21 14.43
C ARG A 175 -10.82 -12.61 14.65
N LEU A 176 -9.95 -12.64 13.64
CA LEU A 176 -8.63 -11.99 13.68
C LEU A 176 -8.76 -10.47 13.85
N HIS A 177 -9.72 -9.86 13.17
CA HIS A 177 -10.00 -8.43 13.30
C HIS A 177 -10.38 -8.04 14.75
N GLU A 178 -11.22 -8.83 15.40
CA GLU A 178 -11.62 -8.61 16.79
C GLU A 178 -10.49 -8.91 17.78
N ALA A 179 -9.64 -9.91 17.50
CA ALA A 179 -8.48 -10.25 18.31
C ALA A 179 -7.46 -9.11 18.34
N VAL A 180 -7.13 -8.54 17.18
CA VAL A 180 -6.22 -7.38 17.09
C VAL A 180 -6.75 -6.19 17.88
N ARG A 181 -8.06 -5.92 17.82
CA ARG A 181 -8.68 -4.82 18.59
C ARG A 181 -8.64 -5.01 20.10
N ARG A 182 -8.42 -6.23 20.58
CA ARG A 182 -8.31 -6.55 22.01
C ARG A 182 -6.88 -6.53 22.53
N LEU A 183 -5.88 -6.41 21.63
CA LEU A 183 -4.49 -6.33 22.03
C LEU A 183 -4.28 -5.16 22.99
N LYS A 184 -3.53 -5.44 24.05
CA LYS A 184 -3.06 -4.38 24.94
C LYS A 184 -2.10 -3.49 24.15
N VAL A 185 -2.33 -2.20 24.27
CA VAL A 185 -1.51 -1.18 23.61
C VAL A 185 -0.65 -0.55 24.67
N ASP A 186 0.65 -0.84 24.61
CA ASP A 186 1.60 -0.25 25.55
C ASP A 186 2.10 1.08 24.98
N THR A 187 2.26 2.07 25.87
CA THR A 187 2.79 3.37 25.46
C THR A 187 4.30 3.23 25.28
N VAL A 188 4.79 3.35 24.05
CA VAL A 188 6.22 3.40 23.79
C VAL A 188 6.64 4.87 23.84
N GLU A 189 6.97 5.35 25.04
CA GLU A 189 7.35 6.78 25.23
C GLU A 189 8.64 7.16 24.47
N ASP A 190 9.50 6.20 24.14
CA ASP A 190 10.86 6.45 23.63
C ASP A 190 10.98 6.80 22.14
N PHE A 191 9.95 6.57 21.31
CA PHE A 191 10.07 6.76 19.85
C PHE A 191 9.16 7.83 19.24
N GLY A 192 8.37 8.55 20.06
CA GLY A 192 7.42 9.55 19.54
C GLY A 192 6.28 8.98 18.68
N MET A 193 6.28 7.66 18.43
CA MET A 193 5.12 6.91 17.98
C MET A 193 4.25 6.64 19.21
N GLY A 194 2.93 6.78 19.07
CA GLY A 194 1.99 6.67 20.18
C GLY A 194 1.89 5.26 20.80
N LYS A 195 0.68 4.81 21.10
CA LYS A 195 0.49 3.50 21.74
C LYS A 195 0.75 2.40 20.70
N VAL A 196 1.73 1.52 20.93
CA VAL A 196 2.08 0.41 20.02
C VAL A 196 1.50 -0.90 20.59
N PRO A 197 0.70 -1.65 19.82
CA PRO A 197 0.20 -2.95 20.24
C PRO A 197 1.33 -3.99 20.17
N TYR A 198 1.38 -4.89 21.14
CA TYR A 198 2.27 -6.06 21.14
C TYR A 198 1.48 -7.34 20.92
N PRO A 199 2.04 -8.36 20.25
CA PRO A 199 1.35 -9.62 20.05
C PRO A 199 1.21 -10.37 21.39
N ASP A 200 0.02 -10.92 21.65
CA ASP A 200 -0.22 -11.82 22.77
C ASP A 200 -0.45 -13.27 22.30
N SER A 201 -0.39 -14.23 23.22
CA SER A 201 -0.53 -15.65 22.88
C SER A 201 -1.91 -15.99 22.30
N HIS A 202 -2.97 -15.29 22.73
CA HIS A 202 -4.34 -15.53 22.24
C HIS A 202 -4.51 -15.09 20.78
N LEU A 203 -3.95 -13.94 20.39
CA LEU A 203 -3.91 -13.49 19.01
C LEU A 203 -3.19 -14.50 18.13
N VAL A 204 -2.05 -15.00 18.60
CA VAL A 204 -1.26 -16.00 17.87
C VAL A 204 -2.06 -17.28 17.67
N ASP A 205 -2.65 -17.83 18.72
CA ASP A 205 -3.44 -19.07 18.63
C ASP A 205 -4.58 -18.93 17.60
N GLN A 206 -5.25 -17.77 17.60
CA GLN A 206 -6.33 -17.47 16.67
C GLN A 206 -5.82 -17.20 15.25
N ALA A 207 -4.64 -16.60 15.09
CA ALA A 207 -4.00 -16.41 13.79
C ALA A 207 -3.56 -17.75 13.19
N VAL A 208 -3.00 -18.65 14.00
CA VAL A 208 -2.62 -20.00 13.59
C VAL A 208 -3.84 -20.77 13.09
N GLU A 209 -4.94 -20.74 13.84
CA GLU A 209 -6.18 -21.43 13.45
C GLU A 209 -6.76 -20.86 12.15
N GLU A 210 -6.89 -19.54 12.05
CA GLU A 210 -7.55 -18.90 10.91
C GLU A 210 -6.68 -18.90 9.63
N LEU A 211 -5.36 -18.75 9.75
CA LEU A 211 -4.45 -18.82 8.59
C LEU A 211 -4.25 -20.26 8.11
N ALA A 212 -4.27 -21.26 9.00
CA ALA A 212 -4.26 -22.67 8.61
C ALA A 212 -5.55 -23.08 7.87
N ASN A 213 -6.70 -22.51 8.25
CA ASN A 213 -7.99 -22.77 7.59
C ASN A 213 -8.17 -22.04 6.26
N ALA A 214 -7.31 -21.08 5.94
CA ALA A 214 -7.35 -20.30 4.69
C ALA A 214 -6.46 -20.90 3.57
N SER A 215 -5.75 -22.01 3.85
CA SER A 215 -4.83 -22.70 2.94
C SER A 215 -5.50 -23.82 2.13
#